data_AF-A0A355TZJ5-F1
#
_entry.id   AF-A0A355TZJ5-F1
#
_cell.length_a   1.000
_cell.length_b   1.000
_cell.length_c   1.000
_cell.angle_alpha   90.00
_cell.angle_beta   90.00
_cell.angle_gamma   90.00
#
_symmetry.space_group_name_H-M   'P 1'
#
loop_
_entity.id
_entity.type
_entity.pdbx_description
1 polymer ?
#
loop_
_entity_poly.entity_id
_entity_poly.type
_entity_poly.pdbx_seq_one_letter_code
_entity_poly.pdbx_strand_id
1 'polypeptide(L)'
;TMYITQAPQGYTMERILWAHEEAYNRGITNPVSSSELFIELGEEVHIFTGERFNIKVTTPEDLTTLRAQFYYNNYKQFAKEELKYGL
;
A
#
# COMPACT_ATOMS: atom_id res chain seq x y z
N THR A 1 2.94 -5.40 -19.13
CA THR A 1 2.73 -4.21 -18.27
C THR A 1 3.41 -4.44 -16.94
N MET A 2 4.01 -3.42 -16.33
CA MET A 2 4.69 -3.52 -15.02
C MET A 2 3.89 -2.75 -13.96
N TYR A 3 3.75 -3.33 -12.77
CA TYR A 3 3.01 -2.75 -11.65
C TYR A 3 3.92 -2.57 -10.43
N ILE A 4 3.70 -1.50 -9.66
CA ILE A 4 4.33 -1.30 -8.34
C ILE A 4 3.23 -1.55 -7.30
N THR A 5 3.41 -2.57 -6.47
CA THR A 5 2.43 -2.91 -5.44
C THR A 5 2.53 -1.98 -4.24
N GLN A 6 1.42 -1.79 -3.53
CA GLN A 6 1.32 -0.98 -2.31
C GLN A 6 0.62 -1.79 -1.21
N ALA A 7 0.73 -1.33 0.04
CA ALA A 7 -0.14 -1.75 1.13
C ALA A 7 -1.36 -0.81 1.23
N PRO A 8 -2.51 -1.21 1.79
CA PRO A 8 -2.79 -2.51 2.38
C PRO A 8 -2.98 -3.61 1.33
N GLN A 9 -2.68 -4.84 1.73
CA GLN A 9 -3.01 -6.06 0.97
C GLN A 9 -4.00 -6.88 1.81
N GLY A 10 -5.04 -7.42 1.17
CA GLY A 10 -6.11 -8.14 1.86
C GLY A 10 -6.02 -9.65 1.67
N TYR A 11 -5.99 -10.39 2.78
CA TYR A 11 -6.04 -11.86 2.79
C TYR A 11 -6.89 -12.31 3.97
N THR A 12 -7.60 -13.44 3.82
CA THR A 12 -8.15 -14.15 4.99
C THR A 12 -7.00 -14.71 5.82
N MET A 13 -7.16 -14.76 7.15
CA MET A 13 -6.14 -15.32 8.05
C MET A 13 -5.73 -16.75 7.67
N GLU A 14 -6.69 -17.60 7.32
CA GLU A 14 -6.44 -18.98 6.88
C GLU A 14 -5.49 -19.04 5.68
N ARG A 15 -5.81 -18.28 4.62
CA ARG A 15 -5.01 -18.25 3.38
C ARG A 15 -3.59 -17.73 3.59
N ILE A 16 -3.42 -16.66 4.36
CA ILE A 16 -2.07 -16.11 4.59
C ILE A 16 -1.21 -17.06 5.42
N LEU A 17 -1.79 -17.74 6.43
CA LEU A 17 -1.07 -18.75 7.20
C LEU A 17 -0.66 -19.95 6.34
N TRP A 18 -1.60 -20.47 5.55
CA TRP A 18 -1.31 -21.55 4.60
C TRP A 18 -0.18 -21.16 3.63
N ALA A 19 -0.20 -19.94 3.10
CA ALA A 19 0.82 -19.49 2.16
C ALA A 19 2.23 -19.47 2.80
N HIS A 20 2.34 -19.00 4.04
CA HIS A 20 3.62 -19.00 4.76
C HIS A 20 4.10 -20.42 5.09
N GLU A 21 3.20 -21.33 5.48
CA GLU A 21 3.53 -22.74 5.74
C GLU A 21 3.98 -23.45 4.45
N GLU A 22 3.25 -23.23 3.36
CA GLU A 22 3.58 -23.85 2.08
C GLU A 22 4.90 -23.33 1.51
N ALA A 23 5.17 -22.03 1.64
CA ALA A 23 6.47 -21.47 1.27
C ALA A 23 7.61 -22.11 2.05
N TYR A 24 7.44 -22.31 3.36
CA TYR A 24 8.41 -23.02 4.18
C TYR A 24 8.63 -24.46 3.69
N ASN A 25 7.57 -25.21 3.43
CA ASN A 25 7.64 -26.59 2.93
C ASN A 25 8.32 -26.69 1.56
N ARG A 26 8.15 -25.69 0.69
CA ARG A 26 8.76 -25.62 -0.65
C ARG A 26 10.15 -24.98 -0.66
N GLY A 27 10.64 -24.46 0.47
CA GLY A 27 11.91 -23.74 0.54
C GLY A 27 11.90 -22.38 -0.17
N ILE A 28 10.73 -21.75 -0.30
CA ILE A 28 10.57 -20.41 -0.86
C ILE A 28 10.87 -19.39 0.24
N THR A 29 12.00 -18.66 0.12
CA THR A 29 12.50 -17.77 1.21
C THR A 29 12.53 -16.29 0.86
N ASN A 30 12.38 -15.94 -0.42
CA ASN A 30 12.66 -14.60 -0.93
C ASN A 30 11.45 -13.73 -1.39
N PRO A 31 10.16 -14.07 -1.17
CA PRO A 31 9.08 -13.10 -1.41
C PRO A 31 9.22 -11.88 -0.48
N VAL A 32 9.18 -10.67 -1.05
CA VAL A 32 9.24 -9.40 -0.30
C VAL A 32 7.86 -8.87 0.09
N SER A 33 6.79 -9.42 -0.47
CA SER A 33 5.41 -9.08 -0.12
C SER A 33 4.49 -10.31 -0.13
N SER A 34 3.36 -10.23 0.57
CA SER A 34 2.38 -11.32 0.56
C SER A 34 1.79 -11.57 -0.83
N SER A 35 1.62 -10.53 -1.67
CA SER A 35 1.14 -10.73 -3.05
C SER A 35 2.15 -11.51 -3.89
N GLU A 36 3.43 -11.21 -3.75
CA GLU A 36 4.50 -11.96 -4.41
C GLU A 36 4.58 -13.39 -3.90
N LEU A 37 4.42 -13.61 -2.58
CA LEU A 37 4.34 -14.95 -2.01
C LEU A 37 3.22 -15.79 -2.65
N PHE A 38 2.03 -15.22 -2.83
CA PHE A 38 0.92 -15.90 -3.50
C PHE A 38 1.24 -16.19 -4.97
N ILE A 39 1.86 -15.24 -5.68
CA ILE A 39 2.31 -15.45 -7.07
C ILE A 39 3.32 -16.61 -7.15
N GLU A 40 4.33 -16.65 -6.27
CA GLU A 40 5.33 -17.72 -6.22
C GLU A 40 4.72 -19.09 -5.89
N LEU A 41 3.62 -19.12 -5.14
CA LEU A 41 2.87 -20.35 -4.85
C LEU A 41 1.94 -20.79 -5.99
N GLY A 42 1.80 -19.98 -7.06
CA GLY A 42 0.94 -20.24 -8.20
C GLY A 42 -0.51 -19.79 -8.01
N GLU A 43 -0.77 -18.93 -7.04
CA GLU A 43 -2.11 -18.40 -6.73
C GLU A 43 -2.43 -17.13 -7.53
N GLU A 44 -3.72 -16.90 -7.78
CA GLU A 44 -4.20 -15.68 -8.43
C GLU A 44 -4.18 -14.50 -7.44
N VAL A 45 -3.71 -13.34 -7.91
CA VAL A 45 -3.75 -12.08 -7.17
C VAL A 45 -4.54 -11.05 -7.96
N HIS A 46 -5.52 -10.43 -7.30
CA HIS A 46 -6.31 -9.34 -7.87
C HIS A 46 -5.69 -7.98 -7.55
N ILE A 47 -5.44 -7.17 -8.58
CA ILE A 47 -4.85 -5.83 -8.44
C ILE A 47 -5.96 -4.78 -8.51
N PHE A 48 -5.94 -3.82 -7.60
CA PHE A 48 -6.77 -2.61 -7.65
C PHE A 48 -5.90 -1.37 -7.82
N THR A 49 -6.49 -0.29 -8.36
CA THR A 49 -5.77 0.98 -8.54
C THR A 49 -5.54 1.64 -7.17
N GLY A 50 -4.28 1.75 -6.77
CA GLY A 50 -3.88 2.42 -5.53
C GLY A 50 -3.83 3.94 -5.67
N GLU A 51 -3.63 4.62 -4.54
CA GLU A 51 -3.41 6.06 -4.51
C GLU A 51 -1.94 6.38 -4.79
N ARG A 52 -1.67 7.36 -5.66
CA ARG A 52 -0.28 7.70 -6.05
C ARG A 52 0.57 8.16 -4.86
N PHE A 53 -0.07 8.78 -3.88
CA PHE A 53 0.56 9.30 -2.68
C PHE A 53 0.69 8.29 -1.54
N ASN A 54 0.14 7.08 -1.70
CA ASN A 54 0.31 5.99 -0.75
C ASN A 54 1.69 5.34 -0.90
N ILE A 55 2.72 6.11 -0.56
CA ILE A 55 4.12 5.71 -0.65
C ILE A 55 4.62 5.19 0.70
N LYS A 56 5.56 4.24 0.66
CA LYS A 56 6.36 3.89 1.82
C LYS A 56 7.45 4.95 1.97
N VAL A 57 7.49 5.63 3.11
CA VAL A 57 8.56 6.57 3.44
C VAL A 57 9.85 5.78 3.68
N THR A 58 10.81 5.90 2.79
CA THR A 58 12.14 5.25 2.91
C THR A 58 13.28 6.24 2.79
N THR A 59 13.01 7.48 2.36
CA THR A 59 13.98 8.56 2.15
C THR A 59 13.57 9.86 2.86
N PRO A 60 14.51 10.79 3.13
CA PRO A 60 14.19 12.14 3.59
C PRO A 60 13.28 12.93 2.61
N GLU A 61 13.40 12.67 1.31
CA GLU A 61 12.59 13.28 0.27
C GLU A 61 11.12 12.83 0.36
N ASP A 62 10.88 11.56 0.72
CA ASP A 62 9.51 11.05 0.95
C ASP A 62 8.84 11.78 2.12
N LEU A 63 9.59 12.11 3.18
CA LEU A 63 9.07 12.90 4.30
C LEU A 63 8.67 14.31 3.86
N THR A 64 9.44 14.91 2.96
CA THR A 64 9.10 16.23 2.39
C THR A 64 7.81 16.15 1.58
N THR A 65 7.66 15.11 0.77
CA THR A 65 6.44 14.84 -0.01
C THR A 65 5.22 14.64 0.88
N LEU A 66 5.35 13.81 1.92
CA LEU A 66 4.27 13.54 2.88
C LEU A 66 3.83 14.82 3.62
N ARG A 67 4.79 15.64 4.07
CA ARG A 67 4.50 16.92 4.73
C ARG A 67 3.80 17.89 3.79
N ALA A 68 4.28 18.02 2.56
CA ALA A 68 3.66 18.90 1.57
C ALA A 68 2.19 18.49 1.32
N GLN A 69 1.92 17.20 1.17
CA GLN A 69 0.56 16.70 1.00
C GLN A 69 -0.32 16.94 2.24
N PHE A 70 0.21 16.71 3.44
CA PHE A 70 -0.50 16.98 4.69
C PHE A 70 -0.93 18.45 4.79
N TYR A 71 0.01 19.40 4.60
CA TYR A 71 -0.31 20.83 4.63
C TYR A 71 -1.29 21.23 3.52
N TYR A 72 -1.08 20.74 2.29
CA TYR A 72 -2.00 20.98 1.18
C TYR A 72 -3.43 20.56 1.50
N ASN A 73 -3.62 19.37 2.07
CA ASN A 73 -4.94 18.87 2.46
C ASN A 73 -5.58 19.72 3.57
N ASN A 74 -4.80 20.14 4.57
CA ASN A 74 -5.30 21.01 5.63
C ASN A 74 -5.74 22.38 5.09
N TYR A 75 -4.93 23.03 4.26
CA TYR A 75 -5.30 24.31 3.64
C TYR A 75 -6.53 24.17 2.75
N LYS A 76 -6.64 23.06 2.00
CA LYS A 76 -7.82 22.80 1.17
C LYS A 76 -9.09 22.64 2.00
N GLN A 77 -9.01 22.03 3.18
CA GLN A 77 -10.18 21.92 4.07
C GLN A 77 -10.53 23.24 4.72
N PHE A 78 -9.53 23.97 5.24
CA PHE A 78 -9.72 25.32 5.75
C PHE A 78 -10.42 26.22 4.72
N ALA A 79 -9.90 26.28 3.49
CA ALA A 79 -10.50 27.09 2.43
C ALA A 79 -11.95 26.69 2.10
N LYS A 80 -12.29 25.39 2.16
CA LYS A 80 -13.68 24.94 1.97
C LYS A 80 -14.59 25.35 3.13
N GLU A 81 -14.08 25.36 4.36
CA GLU A 81 -14.84 25.79 5.55
C GLU A 81 -15.12 27.28 5.48
N GLU A 82 -14.11 28.11 5.19
CA GLU A 82 -14.25 29.56 4.98
C GLU A 82 -15.29 29.86 3.88
N LEU A 83 -15.18 29.21 2.72
CA LEU A 83 -16.14 29.40 1.62
C LEU A 83 -17.57 28.94 1.96
N LYS A 84 -17.72 27.94 2.82
CA LYS A 84 -19.02 27.38 3.20
C LYS A 84 -19.71 28.19 4.31
N TYR A 85 -18.93 28.72 5.26
CA TYR A 85 -19.45 29.36 6.46
C TYR A 85 -19.19 30.88 6.53
N GLY A 86 -18.42 31.44 5.61
CA GLY A 86 -18.16 32.89 5.51
C GLY A 86 -17.47 33.47 6.74
N LEU A 87 -16.57 32.69 7.37
CA LEU A 87 -15.67 33.18 8.41
C LEU A 87 -14.73 34.28 7.86
#